data_AF-A0A1X7TB28-F1
#
_entry.id   AF-A0A1X7TB28-F1
#
_cell.length_a   1.000
_cell.length_b   1.000
_cell.length_c   1.000
_cell.angle_alpha   90.00
_cell.angle_beta   90.00
_cell.angle_gamma   90.00
#
_symmetry.space_group_name_H-M   'P 1'
#
loop_
_entity.id
_entity.type
_entity.pdbx_description
1 polymer ?
#
loop_
_entity_poly.entity_id
_entity_poly.type
_entity_poly.pdbx_seq_one_letter_code
_entity_poly.pdbx_strand_id
1 'polypeptide(L)'
;MCNELDPTNEVHLFALHCLYVPLINMSLQEFTRAWNHQPIRTERNWSPRKIWTNSIIHGDHQEVDVDDWNMYGYDYGGPILHDDDGLNIVEVPETLEHLSADFRELYIAELGNRSVATFSDAYLLLQHLMTIHGY
;
A
#
# COMPACT_ATOMS: atom_id res chain seq x y z
N MET A 1 7.06 29.90 7.69
CA MET A 1 6.97 28.98 6.53
C MET A 1 8.17 28.04 6.61
N CYS A 2 7.99 26.86 7.19
CA CYS A 2 8.94 25.76 7.12
C CYS A 2 8.07 24.49 7.02
N ASN A 3 7.73 24.11 5.79
CA ASN A 3 7.06 22.85 5.48
C ASN A 3 8.12 21.77 5.22
N GLU A 4 9.06 21.62 6.15
CA GLU A 4 10.14 20.65 6.02
C GLU A 4 9.71 19.36 6.72
N LEU A 5 9.70 18.26 5.95
CA LEU A 5 9.44 16.93 6.49
C LEU A 5 10.63 16.53 7.36
N ASP A 6 10.42 16.45 8.67
CA ASP A 6 11.41 15.90 9.59
C ASP A 6 11.21 14.37 9.71
N PRO A 7 12.15 13.55 9.18
CA PRO A 7 12.06 12.10 9.24
C PRO A 7 12.32 11.53 10.64
N THR A 8 12.75 12.35 11.60
CA THR A 8 12.89 11.96 13.01
C THR A 8 11.66 12.32 13.84
N ASN A 9 10.72 13.07 13.26
CA ASN A 9 9.48 13.46 13.93
C ASN A 9 8.36 12.45 13.69
N GLU A 10 7.93 11.83 14.77
CA GLU A 10 6.92 10.76 14.79
C GLU A 10 5.57 11.20 14.21
N VAL A 11 5.16 12.45 14.50
CA VAL A 11 3.91 13.05 14.00
C VAL A 11 3.98 13.25 12.49
N HIS A 12 5.14 13.65 11.98
CA HIS A 12 5.35 13.84 10.55
C HIS A 12 5.29 12.50 9.83
N LEU A 13 5.95 11.46 10.37
CA LEU A 13 5.91 10.11 9.83
C LEU A 13 4.50 9.51 9.86
N PHE A 14 3.76 9.70 10.95
CA PHE A 14 2.39 9.20 11.07
C PHE A 14 1.44 9.91 10.09
N ALA A 15 1.50 11.24 9.98
CA ALA A 15 0.74 11.99 8.97
C ALA A 15 1.07 11.51 7.54
N LEU A 16 2.34 11.20 7.27
CA LEU A 16 2.81 10.67 6.00
C LEU A 16 2.19 9.30 5.69
N HIS A 17 2.21 8.37 6.66
CA HIS A 17 1.62 7.04 6.52
C HIS A 17 0.11 7.12 6.30
N CYS A 18 -0.59 7.93 7.08
CA CYS A 18 -2.03 8.03 6.94
C CYS A 18 -2.46 8.72 5.62
N LEU A 19 -1.59 9.52 5.00
CA LEU A 19 -1.84 10.11 3.67
C LEU A 19 -1.47 9.13 2.54
N TYR A 20 -0.27 8.55 2.54
CA TYR A 20 0.19 7.79 1.38
C TYR A 20 -0.44 6.41 1.25
N VAL A 21 -0.77 5.73 2.34
CA VAL A 21 -1.43 4.42 2.25
C VAL A 21 -2.74 4.50 1.42
N PRO A 22 -3.70 5.40 1.72
CA PRO A 22 -4.90 5.51 0.90
C PRO A 22 -4.61 6.01 -0.52
N LEU A 23 -3.67 6.95 -0.70
CA LEU A 23 -3.29 7.46 -2.04
C LEU A 23 -2.67 6.38 -2.92
N ILE A 24 -1.79 5.55 -2.37
CA ILE A 24 -1.18 4.42 -3.08
C ILE A 24 -2.26 3.42 -3.46
N ASN A 25 -3.13 3.05 -2.52
CA ASN A 25 -4.23 2.12 -2.79
C ASN A 25 -5.17 2.64 -3.89
N MET A 26 -5.52 3.93 -3.87
CA MET A 26 -6.30 4.56 -4.93
C MET A 26 -5.57 4.52 -6.28
N SER A 27 -4.28 4.84 -6.28
CA SER A 27 -3.44 4.80 -7.50
C SER A 27 -3.33 3.39 -8.07
N LEU A 28 -3.21 2.37 -7.21
CA LEU A 28 -3.19 0.97 -7.60
C LEU A 28 -4.53 0.52 -8.19
N GLN A 29 -5.65 0.99 -7.63
CA GLN A 29 -6.99 0.72 -8.18
C GLN A 29 -7.15 1.33 -9.58
N GLU A 30 -6.76 2.59 -9.75
CA GLU A 30 -6.80 3.26 -11.06
C GLU A 30 -5.85 2.61 -12.07
N PHE A 31 -4.63 2.26 -11.64
CA PHE A 31 -3.69 1.52 -12.46
C PHE A 31 -4.28 0.18 -12.91
N THR A 32 -4.84 -0.60 -11.97
CA THR A 32 -5.46 -1.90 -12.26
C THR A 32 -6.61 -1.74 -13.25
N ARG A 33 -7.47 -0.74 -13.04
CA ARG A 33 -8.60 -0.44 -13.93
C ARG A 33 -8.13 -0.08 -15.32
N ALA A 34 -7.16 0.82 -15.44
CA ALA A 34 -6.60 1.24 -16.72
C ALA A 34 -5.95 0.03 -17.41
N TRP A 35 -5.01 -0.62 -16.74
CA TRP A 35 -4.22 -1.72 -17.27
C TRP A 35 -5.08 -2.88 -17.77
N ASN A 36 -6.11 -3.28 -17.02
CA ASN A 36 -7.02 -4.36 -17.43
C ASN A 36 -7.78 -4.08 -18.74
N HIS A 37 -7.96 -2.80 -19.10
CA HIS A 37 -8.65 -2.37 -20.31
C HIS A 37 -7.71 -1.88 -21.42
N GLN A 38 -6.44 -1.60 -21.12
CA GLN A 38 -5.46 -1.19 -22.13
C GLN A 38 -5.10 -2.38 -23.04
N PRO A 39 -5.17 -2.21 -24.37
CA PRO A 39 -4.71 -3.22 -25.33
C PRO A 39 -3.21 -3.49 -25.24
N ILE A 40 -2.83 -4.76 -25.26
CA ILE A 40 -1.42 -5.18 -25.33
C ILE A 40 -1.04 -5.38 -26.80
N ARG A 41 -0.02 -4.65 -27.26
CA ARG A 41 0.41 -4.65 -28.67
C ARG A 41 0.84 -6.03 -29.17
N THR A 42 1.44 -6.85 -28.31
CA THR A 42 1.95 -8.20 -28.64
C THR A 42 0.88 -9.28 -28.59
N GLU A 43 -0.27 -9.02 -27.95
CA GLU A 43 -1.34 -10.00 -27.74
C GLU A 43 -2.56 -9.68 -28.58
N ARG A 44 -2.39 -9.60 -29.91
CA ARG A 44 -3.47 -9.28 -30.88
C ARG A 44 -4.22 -7.97 -30.56
N ASN A 45 -3.58 -7.04 -29.87
CA ASN A 45 -4.22 -5.81 -29.37
C ASN A 45 -5.42 -6.10 -28.45
N TRP A 46 -5.39 -7.21 -27.72
CA TRP A 46 -6.37 -7.54 -26.69
C TRP A 46 -5.92 -6.98 -25.36
N SER A 47 -6.87 -6.50 -24.56
CA SER A 47 -6.59 -6.11 -23.18
C SER A 47 -6.48 -7.35 -22.29
N PRO A 48 -5.79 -7.28 -21.13
CA PRO A 48 -5.74 -8.38 -20.18
C PRO A 48 -7.12 -8.97 -19.87
N ARG A 49 -8.13 -8.10 -19.67
CA ARG A 49 -9.51 -8.53 -19.44
C ARG A 49 -10.10 -9.32 -20.61
N LYS A 50 -9.80 -8.93 -21.87
CA LYS A 50 -10.25 -9.68 -23.05
C LYS A 50 -9.57 -11.04 -23.17
N ILE A 51 -8.26 -11.10 -22.90
CA ILE A 51 -7.49 -12.35 -22.90
C ILE A 51 -8.08 -13.31 -21.87
N TRP A 52 -8.28 -12.83 -20.63
CA TRP A 52 -8.92 -13.60 -19.56
C TRP A 52 -10.31 -14.08 -19.96
N THR A 53 -11.20 -13.18 -20.39
CA THR A 53 -12.57 -13.55 -20.80
C THR A 53 -12.57 -14.56 -21.95
N ASN A 54 -11.67 -14.39 -22.92
CA ASN A 54 -11.55 -15.30 -24.05
C ASN A 54 -11.14 -16.70 -23.59
N SER A 55 -10.16 -16.81 -22.70
CA SER A 55 -9.79 -18.11 -22.14
C SER A 55 -11.01 -18.78 -21.46
N ILE A 56 -11.89 -18.01 -20.78
CA ILE A 56 -12.99 -18.58 -19.95
C ILE A 56 -13.98 -19.25 -20.89
N ILE A 57 -14.27 -18.57 -21.98
CA ILE A 57 -15.15 -19.04 -23.03
C ILE A 57 -14.59 -20.30 -23.71
N HIS A 58 -13.26 -20.41 -23.86
CA HIS A 58 -12.62 -21.52 -24.55
C HIS A 58 -12.27 -22.69 -23.62
N GLY A 59 -12.50 -22.56 -22.30
CA GLY A 59 -12.19 -23.60 -21.33
C GLY A 59 -10.69 -23.85 -21.12
N ASP A 60 -9.85 -22.89 -21.50
CA ASP A 60 -8.38 -22.96 -21.37
C ASP A 60 -7.91 -22.38 -20.01
N HIS A 61 -8.84 -22.22 -19.06
CA HIS A 61 -8.50 -21.84 -17.69
C HIS A 61 -8.02 -23.05 -16.93
N GLN A 62 -6.74 -23.03 -16.58
CA GLN A 62 -6.32 -23.67 -15.35
C GLN A 62 -6.74 -22.77 -14.18
N GLU A 63 -7.52 -23.32 -13.26
CA GLU A 63 -7.64 -22.73 -11.93
C GLU A 63 -6.23 -22.65 -11.35
N VAL A 64 -5.78 -21.44 -11.03
CA VAL A 64 -4.52 -21.24 -10.32
C VAL A 64 -4.77 -21.74 -8.91
N ASP A 65 -4.08 -22.81 -8.51
CA ASP A 65 -4.21 -23.37 -7.17
C ASP A 65 -3.75 -22.32 -6.15
N VAL A 66 -4.64 -21.95 -5.23
CA VAL A 66 -4.42 -20.83 -4.30
C VAL A 66 -3.31 -21.16 -3.30
N ASP A 67 -3.00 -22.44 -3.11
CA ASP A 67 -1.87 -22.91 -2.31
C ASP A 67 -0.50 -22.45 -2.88
N ASP A 68 -0.43 -22.10 -4.17
CA ASP A 68 0.78 -21.56 -4.82
C ASP A 68 1.09 -20.11 -4.39
N TRP A 69 0.13 -19.39 -3.79
CA TRP A 69 0.38 -18.02 -3.29
C TRP A 69 1.45 -17.99 -2.20
N ASN A 70 1.49 -19.02 -1.35
CA ASN A 70 2.51 -19.16 -0.31
C ASN A 70 3.90 -19.46 -0.89
N MET A 71 3.98 -19.83 -2.17
CA MET A 71 5.23 -20.11 -2.88
C MET A 71 5.66 -18.96 -3.80
N TYR A 72 4.83 -17.91 -3.93
CA TYR A 72 5.16 -16.74 -4.71
C TYR A 72 6.38 -16.01 -4.12
N GLY A 73 7.48 -16.00 -4.87
CA GLY A 73 8.76 -15.40 -4.44
C GLY A 73 9.73 -16.36 -3.76
N TYR A 74 9.37 -17.64 -3.59
CA TYR A 74 10.33 -18.68 -3.22
C TYR A 74 11.21 -19.04 -4.43
N ASP A 75 12.49 -18.68 -4.37
CA ASP A 75 13.49 -19.11 -5.35
C ASP A 75 14.07 -20.48 -4.95
N TYR A 76 13.49 -21.56 -5.46
CA TYR A 76 13.95 -22.94 -5.21
C TYR A 76 15.39 -23.21 -5.69
N GLY A 77 15.92 -22.37 -6.60
CA GLY A 77 17.30 -22.44 -7.09
C GLY A 77 18.23 -21.41 -6.46
N GLY A 78 17.71 -20.58 -5.54
CA GLY A 78 18.47 -19.56 -4.85
C GLY A 78 19.47 -20.17 -3.87
N PRO A 79 20.55 -19.43 -3.53
CA PRO A 79 21.45 -19.87 -2.47
C PRO A 79 20.66 -20.09 -1.18
N ILE A 80 20.75 -21.31 -0.64
CA ILE A 80 20.18 -21.63 0.67
C ILE A 80 20.83 -20.68 1.67
N LEU A 81 20.02 -19.85 2.34
CA LEU A 81 20.51 -19.05 3.45
C LEU A 81 21.03 -20.03 4.50
N HIS A 82 22.36 -20.12 4.62
CA HIS A 82 23.00 -20.88 5.68
C HIS A 82 22.61 -20.26 7.01
N ASP A 83 22.06 -21.09 7.89
CA ASP A 83 21.66 -20.84 9.28
C ASP A 83 21.64 -19.37 9.70
N ASP A 84 20.42 -18.82 9.77
CA ASP A 84 19.97 -17.63 10.50
C ASP A 84 21.04 -17.01 11.42
N ASP A 85 21.96 -16.24 10.83
CA ASP A 85 22.94 -15.43 11.55
C ASP A 85 22.33 -14.12 12.05
N GLY A 86 21.01 -13.95 11.89
CA GLY A 86 20.27 -12.73 12.21
C GLY A 86 20.65 -11.53 11.32
N LEU A 87 21.57 -11.69 10.36
CA LEU A 87 22.11 -10.58 9.55
C LEU A 87 21.26 -10.27 8.31
N ASN A 88 20.34 -11.16 7.94
CA ASN A 88 19.40 -10.96 6.83
C ASN A 88 17.97 -10.58 7.26
N ILE A 89 17.73 -10.40 8.56
CA ILE A 89 16.47 -9.86 9.05
C ILE A 89 16.54 -8.33 8.89
N VAL A 90 15.77 -7.80 7.95
CA VAL A 90 15.49 -6.36 7.92
C VAL A 90 14.65 -6.05 9.15
N GLU A 91 15.30 -5.60 10.23
CA GLU A 91 14.61 -5.00 11.36
C GLU A 91 13.97 -3.70 10.88
N VAL A 92 12.70 -3.79 10.51
CA VAL A 92 11.87 -2.61 10.31
C VAL A 92 11.68 -2.01 11.70
N PRO A 93 12.14 -0.78 11.96
CA PRO A 93 11.89 -0.13 13.23
C PRO A 93 10.38 -0.11 13.47
N GLU A 94 9.93 -0.58 14.63
CA GLU A 94 8.54 -0.37 15.03
C GLU A 94 8.31 1.14 15.05
N THR A 95 7.52 1.64 14.10
CA THR A 95 7.09 3.03 14.09
C THR A 95 6.08 3.21 15.21
N LEU A 96 6.62 3.56 16.38
CA LEU A 96 6.04 4.25 17.52
C LEU A 96 4.54 3.98 17.76
N GLU A 97 4.33 3.05 18.69
CA GLU A 97 3.10 2.74 19.41
C GLU A 97 2.47 3.95 20.16
N HIS A 98 3.04 5.15 20.08
CA HIS A 98 2.59 6.33 20.84
C HIS A 98 1.33 7.00 20.25
N LEU A 99 1.07 6.86 18.95
CA LEU A 99 -0.19 7.24 18.34
C LEU A 99 -1.07 5.99 18.25
N SER A 100 -1.98 5.83 19.21
CA SER A 100 -2.79 4.61 19.35
C SER A 100 -3.57 4.28 18.08
N ALA A 101 -3.99 3.01 17.93
CA ALA A 101 -4.91 2.60 16.87
C ALA A 101 -6.17 3.50 16.82
N ASP A 102 -6.60 4.02 17.96
CA ASP A 102 -7.74 4.94 18.07
C ASP A 102 -7.49 6.26 17.32
N PHE A 103 -6.27 6.80 17.38
CA PHE A 103 -5.91 8.01 16.62
C PHE A 103 -5.97 7.78 15.11
N ARG A 104 -5.53 6.61 14.67
CA ARG A 104 -5.62 6.23 13.26
C ARG A 104 -7.07 6.12 12.81
N GLU A 105 -7.94 5.53 13.63
CA GLU A 105 -9.37 5.42 13.34
C GLU A 105 -10.07 6.80 13.31
N LEU A 106 -9.80 7.67 14.29
CA LEU A 106 -10.29 9.05 14.33
C LEU A 106 -9.81 9.85 13.11
N TYR A 107 -8.54 9.71 12.75
CA TYR A 107 -7.96 10.36 11.58
C TYR A 107 -8.62 9.86 10.28
N ILE A 108 -8.84 8.55 10.12
CA ILE A 108 -9.53 7.98 8.96
C ILE A 108 -10.99 8.46 8.89
N ALA A 109 -11.69 8.53 10.01
CA ALA A 109 -13.07 9.01 10.07
C ALA A 109 -13.18 10.49 9.66
N GLU A 110 -12.26 11.34 10.13
CA GLU A 110 -12.25 12.76 9.79
C GLU A 110 -11.75 13.01 8.35
N LEU A 111 -10.84 12.18 7.83
CA LEU A 111 -10.47 12.15 6.42
C LEU A 111 -11.66 11.81 5.50
N GLY A 112 -12.52 10.88 5.91
CA GLY A 112 -13.74 10.56 5.13
C GLY A 112 -14.65 11.77 4.93
N ASN A 113 -14.59 12.73 5.87
CA ASN A 113 -15.37 13.97 5.83
C ASN A 113 -14.63 15.15 5.15
N ARG A 114 -13.32 15.05 4.95
CA ARG A 114 -12.47 16.13 4.43
C ARG A 114 -11.65 15.66 3.25
N SER A 115 -11.80 16.33 2.12
CA SER A 115 -10.89 16.17 0.97
C SER A 115 -9.51 16.74 1.30
N VAL A 116 -8.69 15.97 2.03
CA VAL A 116 -7.32 16.35 2.39
C VAL A 116 -6.44 16.12 1.18
N ALA A 117 -6.03 17.21 0.51
CA ALA A 117 -5.31 17.15 -0.75
C ALA A 117 -3.78 17.18 -0.58
N THR A 118 -3.27 17.58 0.59
CA THR A 118 -1.83 17.79 0.79
C THR A 118 -1.31 17.29 2.15
N PHE A 119 -0.01 17.04 2.23
CA PHE A 119 0.69 16.73 3.48
C PHE A 119 0.49 17.80 4.56
N SER A 120 0.43 19.08 4.18
CA SER A 120 0.21 20.18 5.11
C SER A 120 -1.17 20.09 5.76
N ASP A 121 -2.19 19.69 5.00
CA ASP A 121 -3.56 19.54 5.51
C ASP A 121 -3.66 18.35 6.48
N ALA A 122 -3.01 17.23 6.12
CA ALA A 122 -2.92 16.03 6.97
C ALA A 122 -2.24 16.34 8.31
N TYR A 123 -1.10 17.04 8.26
CA TYR A 123 -0.34 17.43 9.45
C TYR A 123 -1.14 18.35 10.38
N LEU A 124 -1.80 19.38 9.84
CA LEU A 124 -2.63 20.30 10.63
C LEU A 124 -3.81 19.58 11.29
N LEU A 125 -4.44 18.65 10.57
CA LEU A 125 -5.53 17.84 11.12
C LEU A 125 -5.04 16.96 12.27
N LEU A 126 -3.88 16.33 12.11
CA LEU A 126 -3.29 15.48 13.14
C LEU A 126 -2.94 16.29 14.39
N GLN A 127 -2.35 17.47 14.21
CA GLN A 127 -2.00 18.36 15.31
C GLN A 127 -3.24 18.87 16.06
N HIS A 128 -4.32 19.17 15.34
CA HIS A 128 -5.60 19.51 15.94
C HIS A 128 -6.19 18.35 16.75
N LEU A 129 -6.17 17.12 16.23
CA LEU A 129 -6.64 15.94 16.94
C LEU A 129 -5.80 15.67 18.20
N MET A 130 -4.48 15.75 18.13
CA MET A 130 -3.60 15.59 19.30
C MET A 130 -3.91 16.62 20.38
N THR A 131 -4.14 17.88 19.98
CA THR A 131 -4.49 18.98 20.90
C THR A 131 -5.83 18.73 21.62
N ILE A 132 -6.85 18.22 20.92
CA ILE A 132 -8.17 17.95 21.51
C ILE A 132 -8.12 16.76 22.48
N HIS A 133 -7.34 15.74 22.15
CA HIS A 133 -7.29 14.48 22.90
C HIS A 133 -6.18 14.47 23.97
N GLY A 134 -5.43 15.56 24.14
CA GLY A 134 -4.51 15.77 25.27
C GLY A 134 -3.18 15.02 25.14
N TYR A 135 -2.68 14.86 23.91
CA TYR A 135 -1.37 14.30 23.57
C TYR A 135 -0.36 15.40 23.25
#